data_AF-A0A5C6Q603-F1
#
_entry.id   AF-A0A5C6Q603-F1
#
_cell.length_a   1.000
_cell.length_b   1.000
_cell.length_c   1.000
_cell.angle_alpha   90.00
_cell.angle_beta   90.00
_cell.angle_gamma   90.00
#
_symmetry.space_group_name_H-M   'P 1'
#
loop_
_entity.id
_entity.type
_entity.pdbx_description
1 polymer ?
#
loop_
_entity_poly.entity_id
_entity_poly.type
_entity_poly.pdbx_seq_one_letter_code
_entity_poly.pdbx_strand_id
1 'polypeptide(L)' 'MYTCPKCSSTDTYKERINGSDTGDRICKICKYTTSAVSFKEKGKEEAKES' A
#
# COMPACT_ATOMS: atom_id res chain seq x y z
N MET A 1 1.88 -0.40 -11.24
CA MET A 1 2.90 -0.03 -10.25
C MET A 1 2.22 0.25 -8.92
N TYR A 2 2.95 0.19 -7.81
CA TYR A 2 2.41 0.57 -6.50
C TYR A 2 2.74 2.04 -6.26
N THR A 3 1.72 2.88 -6.20
CA THR A 3 1.80 4.33 -6.10
C THR A 3 1.09 4.76 -4.83
N CYS A 4 1.75 5.58 -4.01
CA CYS A 4 1.18 6.06 -2.76
C CYS A 4 -0.03 6.96 -3.04
N PRO A 5 -1.22 6.66 -2.51
CA PRO A 5 -2.41 7.48 -2.76
C PRO A 5 -2.36 8.86 -2.09
N LYS A 6 -1.44 9.08 -1.14
CA LYS A 6 -1.28 10.38 -0.45
C LYS A 6 -0.33 11.36 -1.14
N CYS A 7 0.73 10.86 -1.76
CA CYS A 7 1.80 11.71 -2.31
C CYS A 7 2.23 11.33 -3.72
N SER A 8 1.54 10.36 -4.33
CA SER A 8 1.82 9.81 -5.66
C SER A 8 3.24 9.25 -5.85
N SER A 9 3.99 9.04 -4.77
CA SER A 9 5.32 8.42 -4.83
C SER A 9 5.22 6.93 -5.11
N THR A 10 6.08 6.43 -5.98
CA THR A 10 6.26 4.99 -6.24
C THR A 10 7.21 4.34 -5.22
N ASP A 11 7.84 5.13 -4.36
CA ASP A 11 8.84 4.70 -3.38
C ASP A 11 8.16 4.09 -2.14
N THR A 12 7.85 2.80 -2.25
CA THR A 12 6.99 2.07 -1.31
C THR A 12 7.55 0.68 -1.02
N TYR A 13 7.44 0.21 0.22
CA TYR A 13 7.98 -1.09 0.67
C TYR A 13 6.93 -1.88 1.46
N LYS A 14 7.02 -3.21 1.43
CA LYS A 14 6.16 -4.07 2.26
C LYS A 14 6.62 -4.04 3.71
N GLU A 15 5.67 -3.96 4.62
CA GLU A 15 5.95 -4.07 6.04
C GLU A 15 6.21 -5.53 6.43
N ARG A 16 7.22 -5.73 7.28
CA ARG A 16 7.53 -7.01 7.89
C ARG A 16 7.74 -6.81 9.38
N ILE A 17 7.00 -7.55 10.20
CA ILE A 17 7.12 -7.54 11.65
C ILE A 17 7.57 -8.93 12.09
N ASN A 18 8.68 -9.01 12.85
CA ASN A 18 9.28 -10.27 13.31
C ASN A 18 9.53 -11.28 12.17
N GLY A 19 9.89 -10.80 10.98
CA GLY A 19 10.13 -11.65 9.80
C GLY A 19 8.88 -12.06 9.03
N SER A 20 7.68 -11.75 9.53
CA SER A 20 6.41 -12.05 8.87
C SER A 20 5.93 -10.87 8.02
N ASP A 21 5.50 -11.16 6.79
CA ASP A 21 4.84 -10.19 5.90
C ASP A 21 3.44 -9.90 6.46
N THR A 22 3.16 -8.65 6.80
CA THR A 22 1.83 -8.25 7.34
C THR A 22 0.81 -8.03 6.23
N GLY A 23 1.24 -7.98 4.97
CA GLY A 23 0.41 -7.61 3.82
C GLY A 23 0.27 -6.09 3.63
N ASP A 24 0.76 -5.31 4.58
CA ASP A 24 0.77 -3.86 4.53
C ASP A 24 1.94 -3.33 3.70
N ARG A 25 1.71 -2.16 3.12
CA ARG A 25 2.69 -1.42 2.34
C ARG A 25 2.81 -0.01 2.88
N ILE A 26 4.04 0.48 2.92
CA ILE A 26 4.39 1.76 3.52
C ILE A 26 5.05 2.63 2.46
N CYS A 27 4.64 3.89 2.38
CA CYS A 27 5.31 4.91 1.58
C CYS A 27 6.56 5.42 2.31
N LYS A 28 7.73 5.41 1.67
CA LYS A 28 8.96 5.94 2.27
C LYS A 28 8.93 7.47 2.41
N ILE A 29 8.18 8.16 1.55
CA ILE A 29 8.11 9.62 1.50
C ILE A 29 7.20 10.18 2.60
N CYS A 30 5.90 9.87 2.56
CA CYS A 30 4.92 10.44 3.49
C CYS A 30 4.58 9.53 4.68
N LYS A 31 5.24 8.37 4.81
CA LYS A 31 5.00 7.37 5.87
C LYS A 31 3.55 6.85 5.94
N TYR A 32 2.80 7.02 4.86
CA TYR A 32 1.44 6.47 4.78
C TYR A 32 1.52 4.94 4.71
N THR A 33 0.76 4.27 5.57
CA THR A 33 0.67 2.81 5.66
C THR A 33 -0.74 2.37 5.35
N THR A 34 -0.89 1.42 4.44
CA THR A 34 -2.16 0.74 4.13
C THR A 34 -1.87 -0.56 3.40
N SER A 35 -2.88 -1.38 3.19
CA SER A 35 -2.75 -2.64 2.45
C SER A 35 -2.15 -2.42 1.06
N ALA A 36 -1.35 -3.38 0.58
CA ALA A 36 -0.70 -3.27 -0.73
C ALA A 36 -1.69 -3.04 -1.88
N VAL A 37 -2.93 -3.52 -1.77
CA VAL A 37 -4.01 -3.29 -2.74
C VAL A 37 -4.38 -1.81 -2.87
N SER A 38 -4.38 -1.06 -1.78
CA SER A 38 -4.68 0.37 -1.76
C SER A 38 -3.58 1.23 -2.40
N PHE A 39 -2.37 0.68 -2.52
CA PHE A 39 -1.28 1.29 -3.28
C PHE A 39 -1.32 0.96 -4.77
N LYS A 40 -2.09 -0.03 -5.22
CA LYS A 40 -2.34 -0.18 -6.66
C LYS A 40 -3.33 0.91 -7.04
N GLU A 41 -2.99 1.73 -8.02
CA GLU A 41 -3.92 2.72 -8.56
C GLU A 41 -5.26 2.03 -8.86
N LYS A 42 -6.34 2.57 -8.28
CA LYS A 42 -7.71 2.12 -8.49
C LYS A 42 -8.07 2.36 -9.95
N GLY A 43 -7.71 1.41 -10.81
CA GLY A 43 -8.30 1.24 -12.12
C GLY A 43 -9.40 0.19 -12.13
N LYS A 44 -9.40 -0.78 -11.20
CA LYS A 44 -10.36 -1.88 -11.10
C LYS A 44 -10.41 -2.42 -9.67
N GLU A 45 -11.57 -2.99 -9.32
CA GLU A 45 -11.94 -3.59 -8.02
C GLU A 45 -12.55 -2.60 -7.01
N GLU A 46 -13.83 -2.30 -7.30
CA GLU A 46 -14.92 -2.47 -6.36
C GLU A 46 -14.85 -3.79 -5.56
N ALA A 47 -15.57 -3.81 -4.43
CA ALA A 47 -15.77 -4.90 -3.46
C ALA A 47 -14.62 -5.04 -2.43
N LYS A 48 -14.85 -5.16 -1.12
CA LYS A 48 -16.01 -5.68 -0.34
C LYS A 48 -15.69 -5.32 1.15
N GLU A 49 -16.58 -5.07 2.11
CA GLU A 49 -17.77 -5.77 2.67
C GLU A 49 -18.40 -4.78 3.70
N SER A 50 -19.66 -4.83 4.14
CA SER A 50 -20.91 -5.55 3.84
C SER A 50 -22.02 -4.74 4.52
#